data_AF-A0A183J0D1-F1
#
_entry.id   AF-A0A183J0D1-F1
#
_cell.length_a   1.000
_cell.length_b   1.000
_cell.length_c   1.000
_cell.angle_alpha   90.00
_cell.angle_beta   90.00
_cell.angle_gamma   90.00
#
_symmetry.space_group_name_H-M   'P 1'
#
loop_
_entity.id
_entity.type
_entity.pdbx_description
1 polymer ?
#
loop_
_entity_poly.entity_id
_entity_poly.type
_entity_poly.pdbx_seq_one_letter_code
_entity_poly.pdbx_strand_id
1 'polypeptide(L)'
;MSLKSAGGIISLLDEPSEKLQCLALTKLNQIVNAFWPEIAEVVFRIETLYEDPNFPARKLAALLASKVYFHLGSYEDALMFALGAEELFDVHGHSEYVETIICMCLLYSMISIVIQFSVGNPYIASR
;
A
#
# COMPACT_ATOMS: atom_id res chain seq x y z
N MET A 1 -16.09 25.03 -5.42
CA MET A 1 -15.00 25.42 -4.51
C MET A 1 -14.02 24.27 -4.49
N SER A 2 -12.86 24.44 -5.14
CA SER A 2 -11.82 23.40 -5.22
C SER A 2 -11.25 23.22 -3.82
N LEU A 3 -11.36 22.01 -3.24
CA LEU A 3 -10.51 21.65 -2.10
C LEU A 3 -9.07 21.73 -2.65
N LYS A 4 -8.29 22.73 -2.26
CA LYS A 4 -6.98 23.01 -2.88
C LYS A 4 -5.80 22.36 -2.14
N SER A 5 -6.03 21.65 -1.04
CA SER A 5 -4.95 20.96 -0.33
C SER A 5 -5.48 19.90 0.61
N ALA A 6 -4.76 18.79 0.68
CA ALA A 6 -4.95 17.75 1.70
C ALA A 6 -4.32 18.13 3.05
N GLY A 7 -3.53 19.21 3.09
CA GLY A 7 -2.75 19.65 4.26
C GLY A 7 -3.54 19.76 5.55
N GLY A 8 -4.79 20.25 5.50
CA GLY A 8 -5.64 20.32 6.69
C GLY A 8 -6.03 18.95 7.27
N ILE A 9 -6.12 17.91 6.44
CA ILE A 9 -6.38 16.53 6.86
C ILE A 9 -5.07 15.87 7.31
N ILE A 10 -3.96 16.17 6.64
CA ILE A 10 -2.63 15.71 7.02
C ILE A 10 -2.26 16.21 8.42
N SER A 11 -2.56 17.48 8.76
CA SER A 11 -2.34 18.00 10.11
C SER A 11 -3.15 17.28 11.19
N LEU A 12 -4.30 16.70 10.86
CA LEU A 12 -5.07 15.88 11.81
C LEU A 12 -4.39 14.54 12.12
N LEU A 13 -3.45 14.10 11.26
CA LEU A 13 -2.65 12.91 11.48
C LEU A 13 -1.60 13.12 12.59
N ASP A 14 -1.16 14.37 12.78
CA ASP A 14 -0.19 14.75 13.83
C ASP A 14 -0.82 14.88 15.23
N GLU A 15 -2.16 14.88 15.30
CA GLU A 15 -2.86 14.98 16.58
C GLU A 15 -2.68 13.68 17.40
N PRO A 16 -2.50 13.77 18.74
CA PRO A 16 -2.29 12.60 19.59
C PRO A 16 -3.54 11.74 19.80
N SER A 17 -4.69 12.16 19.26
CA SER A 17 -5.94 11.43 19.39
C SER A 17 -6.09 10.38 18.30
N GLU A 18 -6.08 9.10 18.69
CA GLU A 18 -6.28 7.95 17.79
C GLU A 18 -7.56 8.09 16.94
N LYS A 19 -8.62 8.67 17.52
CA LYS A 19 -9.90 8.90 16.82
C LYS A 19 -9.75 9.92 15.68
N LEU A 20 -8.97 10.98 15.90
CA LEU A 20 -8.70 11.98 14.86
C LEU A 20 -7.81 11.39 13.77
N GLN A 21 -6.80 10.61 14.13
CA GLN A 21 -5.96 9.89 13.18
C GLN A 21 -6.78 8.91 12.32
N CYS A 22 -7.69 8.14 12.92
CA CYS A 22 -8.59 7.25 12.18
C CYS A 22 -9.47 8.02 11.18
N LEU A 23 -10.03 9.16 11.61
CA LEU A 23 -10.84 10.02 10.75
C LEU A 23 -10.01 10.64 9.62
N ALA A 24 -8.77 11.05 9.92
CA ALA A 24 -7.84 11.59 8.94
C ALA A 24 -7.52 10.53 7.87
N LEU A 25 -7.13 9.31 8.27
CA LEU A 25 -6.86 8.19 7.37
C LEU A 25 -8.05 7.87 6.46
N THR A 26 -9.26 7.83 7.03
CA THR A 26 -10.49 7.57 6.26
C THR A 26 -10.71 8.64 5.19
N LYS A 27 -10.53 9.92 5.55
CA LYS A 27 -10.67 11.02 4.59
C LYS A 27 -9.57 11.02 3.53
N LEU A 28 -8.31 10.77 3.93
CA LEU A 28 -7.17 10.68 3.02
C LEU A 28 -7.40 9.58 1.97
N ASN A 29 -7.91 8.43 2.39
CA ASN A 29 -8.23 7.32 1.49
C ASN A 29 -9.31 7.65 0.44
N GLN A 30 -10.23 8.57 0.74
CA GLN A 30 -11.23 9.04 -0.24
C GLN A 30 -10.64 9.98 -1.28
N ILE A 31 -9.63 10.77 -0.89
CA ILE A 31 -9.03 11.80 -1.76
C ILE A 31 -7.71 11.37 -2.38
N VAL A 32 -7.20 10.17 -2.04
CA VAL A 32 -5.87 9.69 -2.45
C VAL A 32 -5.67 9.72 -3.96
N ASN A 33 -6.68 9.39 -4.77
CA ASN A 33 -6.54 9.40 -6.22
C ASN A 33 -6.26 10.78 -6.81
N ALA A 34 -6.70 11.86 -6.13
CA ALA A 34 -6.50 13.24 -6.58
C ALA A 34 -5.29 13.91 -5.90
N PHE A 35 -4.98 13.50 -4.66
CA PHE A 35 -3.97 14.14 -3.82
C PHE A 35 -2.82 13.19 -3.44
N TRP A 36 -2.62 12.10 -4.17
CA TRP A 36 -1.49 11.19 -3.94
C TRP A 36 -0.13 11.89 -3.87
N PRO A 37 0.19 12.99 -4.60
CA PRO A 37 1.49 13.64 -4.49
C PRO A 37 1.71 14.27 -3.11
N GLU A 38 0.70 14.96 -2.57
CA GLU A 38 0.75 15.56 -1.22
C GLU A 38 0.81 14.47 -0.14
N ILE A 39 0.10 13.35 -0.34
CA ILE A 39 0.07 12.24 0.62
C ILE A 39 1.39 11.46 0.59
N ALA A 40 2.03 11.33 -0.57
CA ALA A 40 3.33 10.68 -0.73
C ALA A 40 4.41 11.39 0.11
N GLU A 41 4.37 12.72 0.23
CA GLU A 41 5.32 13.46 1.07
C GLU A 41 5.21 13.12 2.56
N VAL A 42 4.05 12.60 2.99
CA VAL A 42 3.78 12.22 4.39
C VAL A 42 3.54 10.73 4.58
N VAL A 43 3.86 9.90 3.58
CA VAL A 43 3.62 8.44 3.63
C VAL A 43 4.31 7.79 4.81
N PHE A 44 5.52 8.25 5.17
CA PHE A 44 6.27 7.80 6.34
C PHE A 44 5.46 7.89 7.64
N ARG A 45 4.63 8.92 7.81
CA ARG A 45 3.78 9.06 9.00
C ARG A 45 2.68 8.02 9.04
N ILE A 46 2.14 7.66 7.88
CA ILE A 46 1.14 6.60 7.72
C ILE A 46 1.77 5.25 8.04
N GLU A 47 3.02 5.03 7.63
CA GLU A 47 3.78 3.83 7.98
C GLU A 47 3.99 3.70 9.49
N THR A 48 4.39 4.78 10.17
CA THR A 48 4.52 4.77 11.64
C THR A 48 3.22 4.38 12.34
N LEU A 49 2.06 4.85 11.84
CA LEU A 49 0.75 4.48 12.37
C LEU A 49 0.37 3.02 12.05
N TYR A 50 0.85 2.48 10.93
CA TYR A 50 0.67 1.07 10.61
C TYR A 50 1.54 0.15 11.48
N GLU A 51 2.77 0.59 11.79
CA GLU A 51 3.70 -0.13 12.64
C GLU A 51 3.24 -0.24 14.11
N ASP A 52 2.36 0.66 14.56
CA ASP A 52 1.77 0.56 15.91
C ASP A 52 0.74 -0.58 15.98
N PRO A 53 1.03 -1.68 16.71
CA PRO A 53 0.13 -2.81 16.82
C PRO A 53 -1.15 -2.49 17.61
N ASN A 54 -1.15 -1.43 18.43
CA ASN A 54 -2.30 -1.03 19.24
C ASN A 54 -3.28 -0.16 18.46
N PHE A 55 -2.88 0.35 17.30
CA PHE A 55 -3.68 1.29 16.54
C PHE A 55 -4.86 0.58 15.82
N PRO A 56 -6.11 0.95 16.12
CA PRO A 56 -7.28 0.22 15.62
C PRO A 56 -7.46 0.34 14.09
N ALA A 57 -6.97 1.43 13.48
CA ALA A 57 -7.06 1.66 12.05
C ALA A 57 -5.76 1.36 11.30
N ARG A 58 -4.88 0.49 11.84
CA ARG A 58 -3.61 0.12 11.18
C ARG A 58 -3.83 -0.45 9.77
N LYS A 59 -4.87 -1.28 9.59
CA LYS A 59 -5.19 -1.88 8.29
C LYS A 59 -5.59 -0.81 7.27
N LEU A 60 -6.26 0.25 7.74
CA LEU A 60 -6.64 1.41 6.92
C LEU A 60 -5.41 2.22 6.51
N ALA A 61 -4.44 2.38 7.40
CA ALA A 61 -3.16 3.01 7.10
C ALA A 61 -2.38 2.22 6.03
N ALA A 62 -2.30 0.90 6.16
CA ALA A 62 -1.71 0.03 5.15
C ALA A 62 -2.39 0.16 3.78
N LEU A 63 -3.74 0.16 3.74
CA LEU A 63 -4.47 0.32 2.49
C LEU A 63 -4.25 1.70 1.84
N LEU A 64 -4.09 2.75 2.65
CA LEU A 64 -3.78 4.09 2.14
C LEU A 64 -2.36 4.13 1.57
N ALA A 65 -1.38 3.61 2.31
CA ALA A 65 0.01 3.53 1.88
C ALA A 65 0.13 2.74 0.56
N SER A 66 -0.54 1.59 0.45
CA SER A 66 -0.50 0.78 -0.77
C SER A 66 -1.01 1.52 -2.00
N LYS A 67 -2.09 2.31 -1.86
CA LYS A 67 -2.63 3.13 -2.95
C LYS A 67 -1.69 4.27 -3.34
N VAL A 68 -1.01 4.89 -2.37
CA VAL A 68 -0.03 5.94 -2.65
C VAL A 68 1.15 5.35 -3.41
N TYR A 69 1.70 4.23 -2.95
CA TYR A 69 2.79 3.53 -3.64
C TYR A 69 2.41 3.04 -5.04
N PHE A 70 1.16 2.63 -5.22
CA PHE A 70 0.62 2.32 -6.55
C PHE A 70 0.70 3.51 -7.51
N HIS A 71 0.32 4.71 -7.06
CA HIS A 71 0.44 5.93 -7.86
C HIS A 71 1.90 6.39 -8.06
N LEU A 72 2.80 6.09 -7.11
CA LEU A 72 4.24 6.36 -7.23
C LEU A 72 4.95 5.40 -8.21
N GLY A 73 4.31 4.31 -8.62
CA GLY A 73 4.92 3.26 -9.45
C GLY A 73 5.75 2.25 -8.67
N SER A 74 5.78 2.34 -7.33
CA SER A 74 6.43 1.36 -6.46
C SER A 74 5.47 0.19 -6.18
N TYR A 75 5.35 -0.72 -7.13
CA TYR A 75 4.40 -1.84 -7.03
C TYR A 75 4.79 -2.88 -5.96
N GLU A 76 6.07 -3.02 -5.65
CA GLU A 76 6.57 -3.92 -4.60
C GLU A 76 6.06 -3.51 -3.22
N ASP A 77 6.30 -2.26 -2.85
CA ASP A 77 5.81 -1.68 -1.60
C ASP A 77 4.28 -1.68 -1.57
N ALA A 78 3.65 -1.31 -2.69
CA ALA A 78 2.19 -1.35 -2.81
C ALA A 78 1.62 -2.74 -2.52
N LEU A 79 2.24 -3.82 -3.04
CA LEU A 79 1.84 -5.19 -2.75
C LEU A 79 2.06 -5.54 -1.28
N MET A 80 3.21 -5.19 -0.70
CA MET A 80 3.53 -5.49 0.70
C MET A 80 2.51 -4.85 1.66
N PHE A 81 2.18 -3.58 1.44
CA PHE A 81 1.16 -2.88 2.23
C PHE A 81 -0.26 -3.38 1.94
N ALA A 82 -0.58 -3.75 0.68
CA ALA A 82 -1.88 -4.33 0.35
C ALA A 82 -2.11 -5.66 1.09
N LEU A 83 -1.09 -6.50 1.19
CA LEU A 83 -1.14 -7.73 1.99
C LEU A 83 -1.32 -7.45 3.48
N GLY A 84 -0.69 -6.38 4.00
CA GLY A 84 -0.86 -5.92 5.38
C GLY A 84 -2.23 -5.34 5.71
N ALA A 85 -2.99 -4.89 4.71
CA ALA A 85 -4.37 -4.44 4.88
C ALA A 85 -5.35 -5.62 5.07
N GLU A 86 -4.93 -6.85 4.76
CA GLU A 86 -5.67 -8.10 4.93
C GLU A 86 -7.15 -7.98 4.50
N GLU A 87 -8.08 -7.95 5.47
CA GLU A 87 -9.53 -7.91 5.27
C GLU A 87 -10.05 -6.64 4.58
N LEU A 88 -9.29 -5.55 4.61
CA LEU A 88 -9.67 -4.31 3.94
C LEU A 88 -9.29 -4.29 2.45
N PHE A 89 -8.44 -5.22 2.01
CA PHE A 89 -8.10 -5.38 0.62
C PHE A 89 -9.09 -6.35 -0.04
N ASP A 90 -10.06 -5.80 -0.78
CA ASP A 90 -11.04 -6.60 -1.50
C ASP A 90 -10.44 -7.20 -2.78
N VAL A 91 -9.98 -8.45 -2.68
CA VAL A 91 -9.44 -9.23 -3.81
C VAL A 91 -10.47 -9.52 -4.91
N HIS A 92 -11.77 -9.38 -4.61
CA HIS A 92 -12.84 -9.55 -5.59
C HIS A 92 -13.22 -8.22 -6.27
N GLY A 93 -12.58 -7.11 -5.87
CA GLY A 93 -12.82 -5.80 -6.46
C GLY A 93 -12.36 -5.74 -7.92
N HIS A 94 -13.26 -5.36 -8.83
CA HIS A 94 -12.95 -5.12 -10.25
C HIS A 94 -12.31 -3.75 -10.50
N SER A 95 -11.43 -3.31 -9.60
CA SER A 95 -10.73 -2.04 -9.77
C SER A 95 -9.35 -2.27 -10.40
N GLU A 96 -8.92 -1.36 -11.26
CA GLU A 96 -7.59 -1.40 -11.90
C GLU A 96 -6.47 -1.55 -10.87
N TYR A 97 -6.62 -0.94 -9.69
CA TYR A 97 -5.71 -1.12 -8.56
C TYR A 97 -5.63 -2.58 -8.12
N VAL A 98 -6.76 -3.23 -7.84
CA VAL A 98 -6.80 -4.63 -7.36
C VAL A 98 -6.27 -5.58 -8.44
N GLU A 99 -6.71 -5.42 -9.68
CA GLU A 99 -6.23 -6.24 -10.80
C GLU A 99 -4.71 -6.11 -10.98
N THR A 100 -4.17 -4.89 -10.90
CA THR A 100 -2.73 -4.69 -11.02
C THR A 100 -1.96 -5.32 -9.86
N ILE A 101 -2.44 -5.17 -8.62
CA ILE A 101 -1.79 -5.77 -7.44
C ILE A 101 -1.82 -7.31 -7.52
N ILE A 102 -2.93 -7.91 -7.97
CA ILE A 102 -3.04 -9.35 -8.18
C ILE A 102 -2.10 -9.80 -9.31
N CYS A 103 -2.10 -9.08 -10.44
CA CYS A 103 -1.20 -9.37 -11.56
C CYS A 103 0.27 -9.29 -11.14
N MET A 104 0.64 -8.29 -10.36
CA MET A 104 1.99 -8.17 -9.79
C MET A 104 2.31 -9.37 -8.91
N CYS A 105 1.44 -9.71 -7.96
CA CYS A 105 1.62 -10.87 -7.09
C CYS A 105 1.84 -12.17 -7.88
N LEU A 106 1.07 -12.40 -8.95
CA LEU A 106 1.21 -13.56 -9.84
C LEU A 106 2.53 -13.52 -10.62
N LEU A 107 2.92 -12.34 -11.13
CA LEU A 107 4.16 -12.14 -11.86
C LEU A 107 5.39 -12.43 -10.99
N TYR A 108 5.43 -11.90 -9.76
CA TYR A 108 6.50 -12.15 -8.79
C TYR A 108 6.63 -13.64 -8.45
N SER A 109 5.49 -14.33 -8.28
CA SER A 109 5.48 -15.78 -8.05
C SER A 109 6.05 -16.55 -9.25
N MET A 110 5.65 -16.19 -10.48
CA MET A 110 6.14 -16.83 -11.70
C MET A 110 7.65 -16.62 -11.89
N ILE A 111 8.14 -15.39 -11.72
CA ILE A 111 9.56 -15.05 -11.85
C ILE A 111 10.39 -15.83 -10.83
N SER A 112 9.92 -15.92 -9.58
CA SER A 112 10.61 -16.66 -8.53
C SER A 112 10.71 -18.16 -8.85
N ILE A 113 9.66 -18.76 -9.42
CA ILE A 113 9.65 -20.17 -9.87
C ILE A 113 10.61 -20.36 -11.06
N VAL A 114 10.60 -19.46 -12.04
CA VAL A 114 11.48 -19.52 -13.21
C VAL A 114 12.95 -19.39 -12.81
N ILE A 115 13.29 -18.50 -11.87
CA ILE A 115 14.66 -18.35 -11.34
C ILE A 115 15.07 -19.62 -10.57
N GLN A 116 14.19 -20.19 -9.73
CA GLN A 116 14.47 -21.48 -9.06
C GLN A 116 14.71 -22.61 -10.08
N PHE A 117 13.96 -22.65 -11.18
CA PHE A 117 14.16 -23.64 -12.25
C PHE A 117 15.44 -23.40 -13.06
N SER A 118 15.83 -22.14 -13.26
CA SER A 118 17.06 -21.75 -13.98
C SER A 118 18.33 -21.95 -13.15
N VAL A 119 18.25 -21.79 -11.82
CA VAL A 119 19.38 -22.01 -10.89
C VAL A 119 19.44 -23.47 -10.42
N GLY A 120 18.33 -24.21 -10.52
CA GLY A 120 18.16 -25.59 -10.10
C GLY A 120 18.75 -26.66 -11.04
N ASN A 121 19.88 -26.42 -11.72
CA ASN A 121 20.64 -27.53 -12.30
C ASN A 121 22.17 -27.33 -12.31
N PRO A 122 22.86 -27.57 -11.18
CA PRO A 122 24.29 -27.80 -11.16
C PRO A 122 24.69 -29.27 -11.50
N TYR A 123 23.77 -30.14 -11.92
CA TYR A 123 24.06 -31.57 -12.14
C TYR A 123 24.27 -32.00 -13.61
N ILE A 124 24.24 -31.07 -14.56
CA ILE A 124 24.52 -31.37 -15.98
C ILE A 124 25.92 -30.94 -16.46
N ALA A 125 26.80 -30.47 -15.57
CA ALA A 125 28.16 -30.04 -15.90
C ALA A 125 29.26 -31.10 -15.63
N SER A 126 28.88 -32.37 -15.39
CA SER A 126 29.83 -33.47 -15.23
C SER A 126 29.39 -34.71 -16.02
N ARG A 127 29.45 -34.61 -17.34
CA ARG A 127 29.64 -35.77 -18.22
C ARG A 127 30.46 -35.40 -19.45
#